data_AF-A0A258LCF3-F1
#
_entry.id   AF-A0A258LCF3-F1
#
_cell.length_a   1.000
_cell.length_b   1.000
_cell.length_c   1.000
_cell.angle_alpha   90.00
_cell.angle_beta   90.00
_cell.angle_gamma   90.00
#
_symmetry.space_group_name_H-M   'P 1'
#
loop_
_entity.id
_entity.type
_entity.pdbx_description
1 polymer ?
#
loop_
_entity_poly.entity_id
_entity_poly.type
_entity_poly.pdbx_seq_one_letter_code
_entity_poly.pdbx_strand_id
1 'polypeptide(L)'
;MKNKNIQTEIDACFLYQRLAEHEPDAMIANVFRQMSDIERSHAEAFAKKENINFENLMQPSWRAKTLNTIGKIFGYDYVLGVLMDTEKSIANAIIATKNKNKQEITGTETNHVKILRTILEKETKVTGTQLSRFESRHRSVGGNAIRAAVLGGNDGLVSNFSLVMGIAGATAGQSAVLLAGLAGLLAGALSMALGEWISVTSSKELYENQMQIEMEELETNPEGEMRELALIYIAKGIPEEQAHQMAADIMKDKDHAHEILIKEELGINAEELKGSAFEAAIYSFILFSIGAV
;
A
#
# COMPACT_ATOMS: atom_id res chain seq x y z
N MET A 1 5.49 0.66 27.05
CA MET A 1 5.09 -0.11 25.85
C MET A 1 3.76 -0.84 26.02
N LYS A 2 3.48 -1.49 27.15
CA LYS A 2 2.27 -2.34 27.36
C LYS A 2 0.90 -1.66 27.18
N ASN A 3 0.75 -0.38 27.53
CA ASN A 3 -0.52 0.37 27.40
C ASN A 3 -0.72 1.01 26.00
N LYS A 4 0.29 0.95 25.12
CA LYS A 4 0.25 1.70 23.85
C LYS A 4 -0.61 0.99 22.81
N ASN A 5 -0.53 -0.33 22.71
CA ASN A 5 -1.30 -1.09 21.71
C ASN A 5 -2.80 -1.03 22.02
N ILE A 6 -3.19 -1.26 23.29
CA ILE A 6 -4.59 -1.13 23.74
C ILE A 6 -5.14 0.26 23.43
N GLN A 7 -4.38 1.33 23.76
CA GLN A 7 -4.82 2.69 23.47
C GLN A 7 -4.96 2.95 21.96
N THR A 8 -4.10 2.36 21.13
CA THR A 8 -4.20 2.49 19.67
C THR A 8 -5.49 1.86 19.16
N GLU A 9 -5.86 0.66 19.61
CA GLU A 9 -7.13 0.01 19.19
C GLU A 9 -8.35 0.82 19.65
N ILE A 10 -8.30 1.38 20.86
CA ILE A 10 -9.38 2.22 21.39
C ILE A 10 -9.50 3.53 20.60
N ASP A 11 -8.37 4.13 20.22
CA ASP A 11 -8.34 5.32 19.39
C ASP A 11 -8.87 5.02 17.98
N ALA A 12 -8.50 3.89 17.38
CA ALA A 12 -8.97 3.44 16.07
C ALA A 12 -10.48 3.18 16.09
N CYS A 13 -10.97 2.41 17.08
CA CYS A 13 -12.39 2.19 17.34
C CYS A 13 -13.18 3.51 17.39
N PHE A 14 -12.71 4.48 18.19
CA PHE A 14 -13.35 5.79 18.28
C PHE A 14 -13.38 6.53 16.95
N LEU A 15 -12.30 6.49 16.16
CA LEU A 15 -12.20 7.20 14.89
C LEU A 15 -13.05 6.55 13.80
N TYR A 16 -13.11 5.21 13.74
CA TYR A 16 -14.01 4.46 12.86
C TYR A 16 -15.48 4.79 13.14
N GLN A 17 -15.86 4.84 14.42
CA GLN A 17 -17.22 5.26 14.80
C GLN A 17 -17.54 6.69 14.33
N ARG A 18 -16.58 7.62 14.43
CA ARG A 18 -16.76 9.00 13.96
C ARG A 18 -16.85 9.10 12.43
N LEU A 19 -16.06 8.30 11.71
CA LEU A 19 -16.14 8.15 10.26
C LEU A 19 -17.54 7.64 9.86
N ALA A 20 -18.03 6.57 10.49
CA ALA A 20 -19.35 6.01 10.24
C ALA A 20 -20.52 6.98 10.48
N GLU A 21 -20.38 7.91 11.42
CA GLU A 21 -21.42 8.91 11.73
C GLU A 21 -21.48 10.06 10.71
N HIS A 22 -20.36 10.33 10.02
CA HIS A 22 -20.24 11.45 9.08
C HIS A 22 -20.12 10.99 7.62
N GLU A 23 -20.15 9.68 7.39
CA GLU A 23 -20.12 9.08 6.07
C GLU A 23 -21.52 9.15 5.42
N PRO A 24 -21.69 9.84 4.28
CA PRO A 24 -22.97 9.91 3.57
C PRO A 24 -23.41 8.58 2.94
N ASP A 25 -22.48 7.72 2.49
CA ASP A 25 -22.83 6.41 1.93
C ASP A 25 -23.16 5.42 3.07
N ALA A 26 -24.43 5.04 3.18
CA ALA A 26 -24.90 4.13 4.22
C ALA A 26 -24.16 2.78 4.25
N MET A 27 -23.64 2.32 3.11
CA MET A 27 -22.90 1.06 3.02
C MET A 27 -21.47 1.20 3.54
N ILE A 28 -20.78 2.28 3.16
CA ILE A 28 -19.44 2.59 3.69
C ILE A 28 -19.53 2.89 5.20
N ALA A 29 -20.58 3.60 5.62
CA ALA A 29 -20.86 3.84 7.04
C ALA A 29 -21.03 2.52 7.81
N ASN A 30 -21.67 1.50 7.22
CA ASN A 30 -21.78 0.18 7.83
C ASN A 30 -20.43 -0.53 7.93
N VAL A 31 -19.59 -0.46 6.89
CA VAL A 31 -18.22 -1.01 6.93
C VAL A 31 -17.41 -0.40 8.07
N PHE A 32 -17.44 0.94 8.22
CA PHE A 32 -16.76 1.60 9.34
C PHE A 32 -17.29 1.17 10.72
N ARG A 33 -18.59 0.89 10.87
CA ARG A 33 -19.13 0.34 12.14
C ARG A 33 -18.59 -1.06 12.41
N GLN A 34 -18.56 -1.93 11.40
CA GLN A 34 -18.00 -3.27 11.53
C GLN A 34 -16.52 -3.21 11.90
N MET A 35 -15.73 -2.33 11.27
CA MET A 35 -14.33 -2.10 11.64
C MET A 35 -14.20 -1.61 13.09
N SER A 36 -15.06 -0.68 13.52
CA SER A 36 -15.09 -0.22 14.92
C SER A 36 -15.33 -1.36 15.91
N ASP A 37 -16.23 -2.29 15.61
CA ASP A 37 -16.54 -3.45 16.46
C ASP A 37 -15.38 -4.46 16.50
N ILE A 38 -14.65 -4.61 15.39
CA ILE A 38 -13.43 -5.42 15.33
C ILE A 38 -12.34 -4.82 16.22
N GLU A 39 -12.07 -3.52 16.13
CA GLU A 39 -11.03 -2.89 16.99
C GLU A 39 -11.39 -2.93 18.47
N ARG A 40 -12.67 -2.83 18.79
CA ARG A 40 -13.14 -3.05 20.15
C ARG A 40 -12.77 -4.46 20.62
N SER A 41 -13.03 -5.47 19.79
CA SER A 41 -12.70 -6.86 20.10
C SER A 41 -11.18 -7.06 20.28
N HIS A 42 -10.36 -6.39 19.47
CA HIS A 42 -8.90 -6.37 19.63
C HIS A 42 -8.48 -5.74 20.96
N ALA A 43 -9.03 -4.58 21.30
CA ALA A 43 -8.77 -3.91 22.58
C ALA A 43 -9.13 -4.79 23.78
N GLU A 44 -10.27 -5.49 23.72
CA GLU A 44 -10.73 -6.45 24.73
C GLU A 44 -9.76 -7.64 24.86
N ALA A 45 -9.32 -8.21 23.74
CA ALA A 45 -8.37 -9.32 23.71
C ALA A 45 -7.01 -8.92 24.32
N PHE A 46 -6.50 -7.73 23.99
CA PHE A 46 -5.26 -7.22 24.57
C PHE A 46 -5.39 -6.92 26.07
N ALA A 47 -6.49 -6.32 26.51
CA ALA A 47 -6.75 -6.06 27.92
C ALA A 47 -6.82 -7.35 28.74
N LYS A 48 -7.47 -8.39 28.21
CA LYS A 48 -7.54 -9.72 28.83
C LYS A 48 -6.16 -10.37 28.96
N LYS A 49 -5.32 -10.28 27.92
CA LYS A 49 -3.95 -10.82 27.94
C LYS A 49 -3.07 -10.15 29.00
N GLU A 50 -3.30 -8.86 29.26
CA GLU A 50 -2.54 -8.07 30.25
C GLU A 50 -3.22 -8.02 31.63
N ASN A 51 -4.32 -8.76 31.86
CA ASN A 51 -5.12 -8.74 33.10
C ASN A 51 -5.57 -7.33 33.54
N ILE A 52 -5.90 -6.45 32.57
CA ILE A 52 -6.38 -5.09 32.84
C ILE A 52 -7.92 -5.07 32.78
N ASN A 53 -8.57 -4.40 33.73
CA ASN A 53 -10.02 -4.24 33.71
C ASN A 53 -10.44 -3.28 32.58
N PHE A 54 -11.18 -3.82 31.60
CA PHE A 54 -11.55 -3.14 30.35
C PHE A 54 -12.51 -1.97 30.56
N GLU A 55 -13.35 -1.99 31.60
CA GLU A 55 -14.38 -0.95 31.84
C GLU A 55 -13.79 0.45 32.08
N ASN A 56 -12.54 0.55 32.53
CA ASN A 56 -11.87 1.84 32.78
C ASN A 56 -11.04 2.37 31.60
N LEU A 57 -10.95 1.64 30.49
CA LEU A 57 -10.03 1.94 29.38
C LEU A 57 -10.69 2.65 28.18
N MET A 58 -12.02 2.70 28.08
CA MET A 58 -12.75 3.21 26.90
C MET A 58 -12.64 4.72 26.61
N GLN A 59 -11.68 5.43 27.19
CA GLN A 59 -11.50 6.84 26.88
C GLN A 59 -10.55 7.00 25.69
N PRO A 60 -11.02 7.59 24.57
CA PRO A 60 -10.14 7.90 23.47
C PRO A 60 -9.08 8.90 23.92
N SER A 61 -7.87 8.73 23.41
CA SER A 61 -6.75 9.59 23.76
C SER A 61 -7.00 11.03 23.34
N TRP A 62 -6.21 11.95 23.89
CA TRP A 62 -6.22 13.35 23.46
C TRP A 62 -5.89 13.49 21.96
N ARG A 63 -5.06 12.58 21.41
CA ARG A 63 -4.71 12.55 19.98
C ARG A 63 -5.94 12.20 19.14
N ALA A 64 -6.68 11.16 19.51
CA ALA A 64 -7.91 10.77 18.81
C ALA A 64 -8.98 11.88 18.88
N LYS A 65 -9.16 12.51 20.04
CA LYS A 65 -10.06 13.68 20.20
C LYS A 65 -9.64 14.86 19.33
N THR A 66 -8.33 15.11 19.20
CA THR A 66 -7.79 16.16 18.34
C THR A 66 -8.04 15.84 16.87
N LEU A 67 -7.81 14.61 16.44
CA LEU A 67 -8.07 14.16 15.06
C LEU A 67 -9.56 14.30 14.70
N ASN A 68 -10.47 13.93 15.59
CA ASN A 68 -11.90 14.19 15.40
C ASN A 68 -12.24 15.68 15.28
N THR A 69 -11.54 16.54 16.03
CA THR A 69 -11.71 18.00 15.92
C THR A 69 -11.21 18.53 14.58
N ILE A 70 -10.08 18.01 14.08
CA ILE A 70 -9.57 18.31 12.74
C ILE A 70 -10.57 17.82 11.68
N GLY A 71 -11.12 16.62 11.83
CA GLY A 71 -12.12 16.06 10.93
C GLY A 71 -13.37 16.94 10.80
N LYS A 72 -13.85 17.53 11.90
CA LYS A 72 -14.97 18.48 11.88
C LYS A 72 -14.68 19.78 11.11
N ILE A 73 -13.42 20.19 11.01
CA ILE A 73 -13.02 21.46 10.37
C ILE A 73 -12.62 21.24 8.90
N PHE A 74 -11.89 20.16 8.63
CA PHE A 74 -11.25 19.90 7.34
C PHE A 74 -11.87 18.74 6.55
N GLY A 75 -12.85 18.04 7.11
CA GLY A 75 -13.45 16.83 6.52
C GLY A 75 -12.86 15.54 7.09
N TYR A 76 -13.66 14.48 7.07
CA TYR A 76 -13.30 13.18 7.64
C TYR A 76 -12.35 12.35 6.75
N ASP A 77 -12.18 12.71 5.48
CA ASP A 77 -11.19 12.12 4.56
C ASP A 77 -9.75 12.26 5.11
N TYR A 78 -9.46 13.37 5.79
CA TYR A 78 -8.18 13.56 6.47
C TYR A 78 -7.99 12.53 7.59
N VAL A 79 -9.04 12.27 8.35
CA VAL A 79 -9.02 11.29 9.46
C VAL A 79 -8.83 9.89 8.90
N LEU A 80 -9.51 9.56 7.80
CA LEU A 80 -9.36 8.31 7.07
C LEU A 80 -7.91 8.07 6.63
N GLY A 81 -7.25 9.09 6.06
CA GLY A 81 -5.83 9.01 5.70
C GLY A 81 -4.89 8.76 6.88
N VAL A 82 -5.12 9.43 8.02
CA VAL A 82 -4.33 9.21 9.24
C VAL A 82 -4.57 7.82 9.82
N LEU A 83 -5.80 7.31 9.71
CA LEU A 83 -6.16 5.97 10.17
C LEU A 83 -5.48 4.91 9.32
N MET A 84 -5.49 5.06 7.98
CA MET A 84 -4.72 4.22 7.06
C MET A 84 -3.22 4.14 7.42
N ASP A 85 -2.59 5.27 7.72
CA ASP A 85 -1.18 5.29 8.17
C ASP A 85 -1.00 4.59 9.52
N THR A 86 -2.00 4.70 10.40
CA THR A 86 -2.01 4.03 11.71
C THR A 86 -2.11 2.52 11.53
N GLU A 87 -3.04 2.02 10.71
CA GLU A 87 -3.20 0.60 10.39
C GLU A 87 -1.93 0.01 9.76
N LYS A 88 -1.34 0.71 8.78
CA LYS A 88 -0.06 0.29 8.19
C LYS A 88 1.05 0.19 9.23
N SER A 89 1.12 1.15 10.16
CA SER A 89 2.11 1.13 11.22
C SER A 89 1.89 -0.03 12.19
N ILE A 90 0.64 -0.38 12.51
CA ILE A 90 0.28 -1.51 13.37
C ILE A 90 0.66 -2.82 12.68
N ALA A 91 0.20 -3.01 11.45
CA ALA A 91 0.49 -4.18 10.62
C ALA A 91 2.01 -4.46 10.57
N ASN A 92 2.80 -3.44 10.22
CA ASN A 92 4.26 -3.56 10.15
C ASN A 92 4.90 -3.90 11.50
N ALA A 93 4.38 -3.34 12.60
CA ALA A 93 4.88 -3.65 13.94
C ALA A 93 4.56 -5.08 14.36
N ILE A 94 3.38 -5.60 14.02
CA ILE A 94 2.99 -6.99 14.28
C ILE A 94 3.85 -7.94 13.44
N ILE A 95 3.97 -7.69 12.14
CA ILE A 95 4.81 -8.47 11.21
C ILE A 95 6.26 -8.51 11.71
N ALA A 96 6.83 -7.36 12.08
CA ALA A 96 8.20 -7.30 12.62
C ALA A 96 8.35 -8.13 13.92
N THR A 97 7.32 -8.13 14.77
CA THR A 97 7.31 -8.90 16.01
C THR A 97 7.19 -10.40 15.73
N LYS A 98 6.32 -10.82 14.81
CA LYS A 98 6.17 -12.21 14.36
C LYS A 98 7.48 -12.73 13.76
N ASN A 99 8.09 -11.96 12.85
CA ASN A 99 9.40 -12.29 12.27
C ASN A 99 10.49 -12.48 13.34
N LYS A 100 10.56 -11.57 14.32
CA LYS A 100 11.52 -11.69 15.44
C LYS A 100 11.29 -12.95 16.27
N ASN A 101 10.03 -13.35 16.44
CA ASN A 101 9.64 -14.54 17.20
C ASN A 101 9.61 -15.81 16.34
N LYS A 102 9.96 -15.75 15.04
CA LYS A 102 9.84 -16.84 14.06
C LYS A 102 8.42 -17.43 14.02
N GLN A 103 7.41 -16.57 14.13
CA GLN A 103 6.01 -16.93 13.96
C GLN A 103 5.60 -16.66 12.50
N GLU A 104 4.73 -17.50 11.96
CA GLU A 104 4.20 -17.36 10.61
C GLU A 104 3.34 -16.08 10.48
N ILE A 105 3.52 -15.39 9.36
CA ILE A 105 2.70 -14.25 8.96
C ILE A 105 1.45 -14.85 8.34
N THR A 106 0.30 -14.48 8.86
CA THR A 106 -0.98 -15.13 8.55
C THR A 106 -1.87 -14.22 7.73
N GLY A 107 -1.33 -13.15 7.14
CA GLY A 107 -1.99 -12.09 6.35
C GLY A 107 -2.99 -11.20 7.08
N THR A 108 -3.63 -11.73 8.14
CA THR A 108 -4.60 -11.04 9.00
C THR A 108 -4.12 -9.72 9.59
N GLU A 109 -2.79 -9.55 9.69
CA GLU A 109 -2.15 -8.30 10.06
C GLU A 109 -2.52 -7.11 9.15
N THR A 110 -3.00 -7.36 7.94
CA THR A 110 -3.19 -6.33 6.90
C THR A 110 -4.63 -6.07 6.50
N ASN A 111 -5.61 -6.75 7.09
CA ASN A 111 -7.00 -6.75 6.62
C ASN A 111 -7.65 -5.37 6.70
N HIS A 112 -7.38 -4.64 7.78
CA HIS A 112 -7.82 -3.25 7.93
C HIS A 112 -7.27 -2.35 6.82
N VAL A 113 -6.00 -2.55 6.45
CA VAL A 113 -5.35 -1.81 5.35
C VAL A 113 -6.00 -2.15 4.01
N LYS A 114 -6.32 -3.43 3.75
CA LYS A 114 -6.99 -3.89 2.53
C LYS A 114 -8.36 -3.20 2.38
N ILE A 115 -9.20 -3.25 3.42
CA ILE A 115 -10.56 -2.65 3.42
C ILE A 115 -10.51 -1.13 3.24
N LEU A 116 -9.67 -0.43 4.01
CA LEU A 116 -9.55 1.03 3.91
C LEU A 116 -9.09 1.48 2.51
N ARG A 117 -8.22 0.70 1.86
CA ARG A 117 -7.74 1.01 0.51
C ARG A 117 -8.89 0.94 -0.48
N THR A 118 -9.73 -0.09 -0.39
CA THR A 118 -10.91 -0.25 -1.25
C THR A 118 -11.89 0.92 -1.10
N ILE A 119 -12.12 1.40 0.14
CA ILE A 119 -12.96 2.57 0.39
C ILE A 119 -12.38 3.82 -0.29
N LEU A 120 -11.08 4.07 -0.10
CA LEU A 120 -10.38 5.23 -0.69
C LEU A 120 -10.37 5.20 -2.22
N GLU A 121 -10.22 4.03 -2.84
CA GLU A 121 -10.24 3.88 -4.31
C GLU A 121 -11.63 4.19 -4.91
N LYS A 122 -12.71 3.95 -4.16
CA LYS A 122 -14.08 4.30 -4.59
C LYS A 122 -14.34 5.81 -4.53
N GLU A 123 -13.79 6.51 -3.53
CA GLU A 123 -13.97 7.95 -3.32
C GLU A 123 -13.17 8.83 -4.30
N THR A 124 -13.26 8.58 -5.60
CA THR A 124 -12.61 9.35 -6.69
C THR A 124 -13.15 10.80 -6.86
N LYS A 125 -13.49 11.47 -5.75
CA LYS A 125 -13.62 12.93 -5.59
C LYS A 125 -12.52 13.54 -4.71
N VAL A 126 -11.40 12.85 -4.52
CA VAL A 126 -10.28 13.38 -3.75
C VAL A 126 -9.46 14.39 -4.58
N THR A 127 -9.41 15.63 -4.09
CA THR A 127 -8.66 16.76 -4.67
C THR A 127 -7.16 16.45 -4.81
N GLY A 128 -6.53 16.95 -5.89
CA GLY A 128 -5.17 16.59 -6.33
C GLY A 128 -4.02 16.79 -5.31
N THR A 129 -4.25 17.48 -4.19
CA THR A 129 -3.29 17.60 -3.07
C THR A 129 -3.25 16.39 -2.14
N GLN A 130 -4.30 15.56 -2.11
CA GLN A 130 -4.31 14.31 -1.34
C GLN A 130 -3.78 13.13 -2.16
N LEU A 131 -3.94 13.17 -3.50
CA LEU A 131 -3.42 12.15 -4.41
C LEU A 131 -1.91 11.91 -4.20
N SER A 132 -1.09 12.94 -3.96
CA SER A 132 0.36 12.76 -3.76
C SER A 132 0.77 12.04 -2.48
N ARG A 133 -0.10 11.96 -1.46
CA ARG A 133 0.12 11.16 -0.23
C ARG A 133 -0.29 9.69 -0.44
N PHE A 134 -1.24 9.43 -1.34
CA PHE A 134 -1.78 8.10 -1.63
C PHE A 134 -1.17 7.45 -2.89
N GLU A 135 -0.51 8.23 -3.76
CA GLU A 135 0.10 7.78 -5.03
C GLU A 135 1.31 6.86 -4.89
N SER A 136 1.77 6.56 -3.67
CA SER A 136 2.95 5.73 -3.49
C SER A 136 2.77 4.28 -3.99
N ARG A 137 1.56 3.85 -4.41
CA ARG A 137 1.32 2.44 -4.74
C ARG A 137 0.43 2.12 -5.96
N HIS A 138 -0.28 3.07 -6.58
CA HIS A 138 -0.88 2.84 -7.91
C HIS A 138 0.19 2.94 -9.01
N ARG A 139 1.18 2.04 -8.95
CA ARG A 139 2.14 1.76 -10.01
C ARG A 139 1.47 0.91 -11.10
N SER A 140 0.52 1.47 -11.85
CA SER A 140 0.05 0.80 -13.07
C SER A 140 1.25 0.63 -14.02
N VAL A 141 1.50 -0.59 -14.50
CA VAL A 141 2.72 -0.93 -15.23
C VAL A 141 2.81 -0.19 -16.58
N GLY A 142 1.66 0.14 -17.18
CA GLY A 142 1.59 0.96 -18.40
C GLY A 142 2.04 2.41 -18.20
N GLY A 143 1.76 3.00 -17.03
CA GLY A 143 2.27 4.33 -16.65
C GLY A 143 3.74 4.29 -16.20
N ASN A 144 4.18 3.18 -15.61
CA ASN A 144 5.58 2.98 -15.23
C ASN A 144 6.53 3.01 -16.43
N ALA A 145 6.20 2.32 -17.52
CA ALA A 145 7.09 2.25 -18.68
C ALA A 145 7.30 3.63 -19.34
N ILE A 146 6.21 4.38 -19.54
CA ILE A 146 6.27 5.73 -20.14
C ILE A 146 6.95 6.71 -19.19
N ARG A 147 6.66 6.65 -17.89
CA ARG A 147 7.32 7.50 -16.89
C ARG A 147 8.80 7.17 -16.75
N ALA A 148 9.17 5.89 -16.70
CA ALA A 148 10.57 5.45 -16.65
C ALA A 148 11.31 5.88 -17.92
N ALA A 149 10.66 5.84 -19.07
CA ALA A 149 11.20 6.34 -20.33
C ALA A 149 11.50 7.85 -20.29
N VAL A 150 10.51 8.66 -19.87
CA VAL A 150 10.63 10.12 -19.79
C VAL A 150 11.64 10.52 -18.71
N LEU A 151 11.59 9.89 -17.54
CA LEU A 151 12.54 10.15 -16.45
C LEU A 151 13.94 9.72 -16.85
N GLY A 152 14.11 8.57 -17.50
CA GLY A 152 15.42 8.09 -17.92
C GLY A 152 16.07 8.92 -19.01
N GLY A 153 15.31 9.32 -20.02
CA GLY A 153 15.79 10.25 -21.05
C GLY A 153 16.15 11.61 -20.45
N ASN A 154 15.31 12.15 -19.57
CA ASN A 154 15.58 13.44 -18.93
C ASN A 154 16.78 13.38 -17.98
N ASP A 155 16.92 12.29 -17.21
CA ASP A 155 18.06 12.10 -16.30
C ASP A 155 19.36 11.93 -17.09
N GLY A 156 19.35 11.16 -18.18
CA GLY A 156 20.49 11.04 -19.10
C GLY A 156 20.92 12.41 -19.66
N LEU A 157 19.96 13.19 -20.14
CA LEU A 157 20.21 14.53 -20.69
C LEU A 157 20.77 15.47 -19.64
N VAL A 158 20.10 15.62 -18.50
CA VAL A 158 20.50 16.61 -17.48
C VAL A 158 21.80 16.22 -16.80
N SER A 159 21.95 14.94 -16.41
CA SER A 159 23.12 14.48 -15.67
C SER A 159 24.38 14.49 -16.54
N ASN A 160 24.32 13.94 -17.75
CA ASN A 160 25.49 13.86 -18.63
C ASN A 160 25.87 15.23 -19.20
N PHE A 161 24.88 16.08 -19.54
CA PHE A 161 25.14 17.45 -19.94
C PHE A 161 25.84 18.26 -18.83
N SER A 162 25.34 18.16 -17.59
CA SER A 162 25.94 18.87 -16.45
C SER A 162 27.38 18.44 -16.19
N LEU A 163 27.66 17.13 -16.31
CA LEU A 163 29.02 16.59 -16.20
C LEU A 163 29.93 17.11 -17.31
N VAL A 164 29.50 17.01 -18.56
CA VAL A 164 30.25 17.45 -19.75
C VAL A 164 30.56 18.95 -19.67
N MET A 165 29.56 19.78 -19.31
CA MET A 165 29.73 21.22 -19.14
C MET A 165 30.69 21.56 -17.99
N GLY A 166 30.61 20.84 -16.87
CA GLY A 166 31.51 21.02 -15.73
C GLY A 166 32.97 20.72 -16.10
N ILE A 167 33.22 19.61 -16.80
CA ILE A 167 34.55 19.23 -17.28
C ILE A 167 35.04 20.22 -18.36
N ALA A 168 34.16 20.64 -19.27
CA ALA A 168 34.51 21.61 -20.31
C ALA A 168 34.91 22.98 -19.74
N GLY A 169 34.30 23.41 -18.64
CA GLY A 169 34.69 24.63 -17.93
C GLY A 169 36.01 24.52 -17.15
N ALA A 170 36.40 23.29 -16.77
CA ALA A 170 37.59 23.03 -15.95
C ALA A 170 38.82 22.60 -16.76
N THR A 171 38.69 22.20 -18.02
CA THR A 171 39.80 21.72 -18.86
C THR A 171 39.81 22.36 -20.25
N ALA A 172 40.99 22.48 -20.86
CA ALA A 172 41.14 22.94 -22.24
C ALA A 172 41.14 21.79 -23.29
N GLY A 173 41.03 20.53 -22.85
CA GLY A 173 41.27 19.34 -23.69
C GLY A 173 39.97 18.66 -24.14
N GLN A 174 39.69 18.65 -25.44
CA GLN A 174 38.49 18.02 -26.03
C GLN A 174 38.40 16.52 -25.72
N SER A 175 39.54 15.81 -25.69
CA SER A 175 39.59 14.38 -25.37
C SER A 175 39.17 14.08 -23.92
N ALA A 176 39.47 14.99 -22.98
CA ALA A 176 39.11 14.82 -21.57
C ALA A 176 37.60 14.97 -21.37
N VAL A 177 36.98 15.94 -22.07
CA VAL A 177 35.53 16.16 -22.08
C VAL A 177 34.79 14.94 -22.64
N LEU A 178 35.28 14.40 -23.77
CA LEU A 178 34.66 13.26 -24.44
C LEU A 178 34.76 11.97 -23.62
N LEU A 179 35.93 11.72 -23.00
CA LEU A 179 36.10 10.60 -22.08
C LEU A 179 35.18 10.71 -20.86
N ALA A 180 35.06 11.91 -20.29
CA ALA A 180 34.18 12.14 -19.14
C ALA A 180 32.70 11.94 -19.50
N GLY A 181 32.23 12.44 -20.65
CA GLY A 181 30.86 12.24 -21.12
C GLY A 181 30.54 10.77 -21.43
N LEU A 182 31.50 10.02 -22.01
CA LEU A 182 31.32 8.60 -22.27
C LEU A 182 31.27 7.79 -20.96
N ALA A 183 32.15 8.12 -20.01
CA ALA A 183 32.17 7.50 -18.69
C ALA A 183 30.89 7.81 -17.90
N GLY A 184 30.42 9.05 -17.94
CA GLY A 184 29.16 9.48 -17.32
C GLY A 184 27.94 8.79 -17.90
N LEU A 185 27.85 8.71 -19.23
CA LEU A 185 26.80 7.96 -19.92
C LEU A 185 26.77 6.51 -19.47
N LEU A 186 27.90 5.80 -19.54
CA LEU A 186 27.96 4.38 -19.17
C LEU A 186 27.64 4.16 -17.69
N ALA A 187 28.20 4.99 -16.80
CA ALA A 187 27.94 4.88 -15.36
C ALA A 187 26.46 5.12 -15.04
N GLY A 188 25.87 6.17 -15.61
CA GLY A 188 24.46 6.51 -15.40
C GLY A 188 23.50 5.48 -15.99
N ALA A 189 23.73 5.04 -17.23
CA ALA A 189 22.90 4.04 -17.89
C ALA A 189 22.92 2.70 -17.14
N LEU A 190 24.09 2.25 -16.68
CA LEU A 190 24.21 1.03 -15.87
C LEU A 190 23.52 1.17 -14.51
N SER A 191 23.70 2.32 -13.84
CA SER A 191 23.03 2.59 -12.56
C SER A 191 21.51 2.56 -12.70
N MET A 192 20.98 3.18 -13.75
CA MET A 192 19.54 3.25 -14.00
C MET A 192 18.96 1.87 -14.37
N ALA A 193 19.69 1.09 -15.18
CA ALA A 193 19.30 -0.26 -15.53
C ALA A 193 19.25 -1.19 -14.32
N LEU A 194 20.29 -1.14 -13.46
CA LEU A 194 20.34 -1.92 -12.23
C LEU A 194 19.26 -1.50 -11.23
N GLY A 195 19.03 -0.19 -11.07
CA GLY A 195 17.98 0.33 -10.21
C GLY A 195 16.60 -0.16 -10.62
N GLU A 196 16.30 -0.14 -11.92
CA GLU A 196 15.01 -0.62 -12.44
C GLU A 196 14.87 -2.14 -12.31
N TRP A 197 15.95 -2.90 -12.58
CA TRP A 197 15.96 -4.34 -12.38
C TRP A 197 15.67 -4.72 -10.92
N ILE A 198 16.35 -4.08 -9.96
CA ILE A 198 16.13 -4.32 -8.52
C ILE A 198 14.70 -3.92 -8.14
N SER A 199 14.20 -2.78 -8.61
CA SER A 199 12.85 -2.30 -8.34
C SER A 199 11.78 -3.28 -8.80
N VAL A 200 11.87 -3.76 -10.04
CA VAL A 200 10.90 -4.72 -10.60
C VAL A 200 11.01 -6.08 -9.92
N THR A 201 12.24 -6.57 -9.71
CA THR A 201 12.48 -7.86 -9.05
C THR A 201 11.96 -7.85 -7.61
N SER A 202 12.28 -6.81 -6.84
CA SER A 202 11.79 -6.67 -5.46
C SER A 202 10.27 -6.55 -5.38
N SER A 203 9.65 -5.84 -6.34
CA SER A 203 8.18 -5.75 -6.40
C SER A 203 7.56 -7.12 -6.71
N LYS A 204 8.16 -7.87 -7.64
CA LYS A 204 7.74 -9.23 -7.99
C LYS A 204 7.86 -10.18 -6.81
N GLU A 205 9.00 -10.22 -6.13
CA GLU A 205 9.20 -11.06 -4.94
C GLU A 205 8.20 -10.72 -3.82
N LEU A 206 7.93 -9.42 -3.61
CA LEU A 206 6.91 -8.97 -2.67
C LEU A 206 5.52 -9.52 -3.03
N TYR A 207 5.13 -9.41 -4.30
CA TYR A 207 3.84 -9.90 -4.79
C TYR A 207 3.72 -11.41 -4.70
N GLU A 208 4.76 -12.16 -5.10
CA GLU A 208 4.78 -13.63 -4.97
C GLU A 208 4.64 -14.07 -3.52
N ASN A 209 5.31 -13.38 -2.59
CA ASN A 209 5.18 -13.66 -1.16
C ASN A 209 3.76 -13.35 -0.64
N GLN A 210 3.17 -12.23 -1.05
CA GLN A 210 1.80 -11.88 -0.67
C GLN A 210 0.78 -12.90 -1.21
N MET A 211 0.95 -13.37 -2.45
CA MET A 211 0.11 -14.43 -3.02
C MET A 211 0.24 -15.74 -2.23
N GLN A 212 1.45 -16.08 -1.76
CA GLN A 212 1.63 -17.28 -0.93
C GLN A 212 0.91 -17.18 0.41
N ILE A 213 1.01 -16.03 1.08
CA ILE A 213 0.31 -15.77 2.35
C ILE A 213 -1.20 -15.85 2.15
N GLU A 214 -1.73 -15.25 1.08
CA GLU A 214 -3.15 -15.26 0.75
C GLU A 214 -3.67 -16.69 0.50
N MET A 215 -2.87 -17.54 -0.18
CA MET A 215 -3.23 -18.95 -0.36
C MET A 215 -3.25 -19.70 0.97
N GLU A 216 -2.31 -19.43 1.86
CA GLU A 216 -2.27 -20.02 3.20
C GLU A 216 -3.48 -19.57 4.06
N GLU A 217 -3.87 -18.31 3.98
CA GLU A 217 -5.09 -17.77 4.61
C GLU A 217 -6.34 -18.48 4.10
N LEU A 218 -6.45 -18.64 2.78
CA LEU A 218 -7.56 -19.35 2.15
C LEU A 218 -7.67 -20.82 2.60
N GLU A 219 -6.53 -21.46 2.88
CA GLU A 219 -6.48 -22.84 3.38
C GLU A 219 -6.78 -22.95 4.89
N THR A 220 -6.28 -22.01 5.69
CA THR A 220 -6.31 -22.09 7.16
C THR A 220 -7.54 -21.41 7.77
N ASN A 221 -8.10 -20.38 7.13
CA ASN A 221 -9.22 -19.58 7.64
C ASN A 221 -10.21 -19.16 6.52
N PRO A 222 -10.81 -20.11 5.77
CA PRO A 222 -11.71 -19.79 4.66
C PRO A 222 -12.94 -18.96 5.06
N GLU A 223 -13.44 -19.12 6.30
CA GLU A 223 -14.55 -18.31 6.81
C GLU A 223 -14.16 -16.86 7.08
N GLY A 224 -12.87 -16.59 7.33
CA GLY A 224 -12.31 -15.23 7.42
C GLY A 224 -12.29 -14.58 6.05
N GLU A 225 -11.61 -15.22 5.09
CA GLU A 225 -11.49 -14.72 3.72
C GLU A 225 -12.85 -14.45 3.05
N MET A 226 -13.83 -15.33 3.27
CA MET A 226 -15.19 -15.11 2.79
C MET A 226 -15.82 -13.82 3.35
N ARG A 227 -15.59 -13.52 4.64
CA ARG A 227 -16.12 -12.30 5.26
C ARG A 227 -15.40 -11.06 4.74
N GLU A 228 -14.10 -11.16 4.48
CA GLU A 228 -13.28 -10.07 3.96
C GLU A 228 -13.65 -9.72 2.53
N LEU A 229 -13.75 -10.73 1.67
CA LEU A 229 -14.24 -10.56 0.30
C LEU A 229 -15.64 -9.94 0.28
N ALA A 230 -16.54 -10.35 1.18
CA ALA A 230 -17.86 -9.72 1.31
C ALA A 230 -17.76 -8.25 1.72
N LEU A 231 -16.92 -7.90 2.71
CA LEU A 231 -16.67 -6.51 3.11
C LEU A 231 -16.11 -5.67 1.98
N ILE A 232 -15.20 -6.21 1.17
CA ILE A 232 -14.66 -5.55 -0.02
C ILE A 232 -15.78 -5.24 -1.01
N TYR A 233 -16.66 -6.21 -1.29
CA TYR A 233 -17.80 -5.98 -2.18
C TYR A 233 -18.80 -4.95 -1.64
N ILE A 234 -19.07 -4.96 -0.33
CA ILE A 234 -19.91 -3.95 0.33
C ILE A 234 -19.26 -2.56 0.19
N ALA A 235 -17.96 -2.47 0.44
CA ALA A 235 -17.20 -1.22 0.27
C ALA A 235 -17.30 -0.72 -1.19
N LYS A 236 -17.28 -1.62 -2.18
CA LYS A 236 -17.49 -1.32 -3.60
C LYS A 236 -18.91 -0.89 -3.96
N GLY A 237 -19.87 -0.97 -3.04
CA GLY A 237 -21.26 -0.56 -3.27
C GLY A 237 -22.21 -1.70 -3.64
N ILE A 238 -21.83 -2.96 -3.40
CA ILE A 238 -22.73 -4.11 -3.58
C ILE A 238 -23.57 -4.30 -2.30
N PRO A 239 -24.89 -4.53 -2.41
CA PRO A 239 -25.75 -4.78 -1.24
C PRO A 239 -25.23 -5.96 -0.40
N GLU A 240 -25.29 -5.83 0.93
CA GLU A 240 -24.73 -6.80 1.88
C GLU A 240 -25.14 -8.25 1.62
N GLU A 241 -26.44 -8.50 1.43
CA GLU A 241 -26.94 -9.85 1.12
C GLU A 241 -26.32 -10.42 -0.17
N GLN A 242 -26.18 -9.59 -1.20
CA GLN A 242 -25.59 -9.98 -2.48
C GLN A 242 -24.07 -10.17 -2.34
N ALA A 243 -23.38 -9.32 -1.60
CA ALA A 243 -21.95 -9.43 -1.35
C ALA A 243 -21.59 -10.73 -0.63
N HIS A 244 -22.38 -11.12 0.38
CA HIS A 244 -22.20 -12.39 1.08
C HIS A 244 -22.48 -13.60 0.18
N GLN A 245 -23.52 -13.55 -0.66
CA GLN A 245 -23.80 -14.61 -1.63
C GLN A 245 -22.68 -14.75 -2.66
N MET A 246 -22.19 -13.63 -3.21
CA MET A 246 -21.08 -13.62 -4.16
C MET A 246 -19.80 -14.20 -3.53
N ALA A 247 -19.45 -13.78 -2.31
CA ALA A 247 -18.31 -14.33 -1.60
C ALA A 247 -18.48 -15.85 -1.35
N ALA A 248 -19.68 -16.30 -0.94
CA ALA A 248 -19.96 -17.72 -0.75
C ALA A 248 -19.79 -18.54 -2.03
N ASP A 249 -20.25 -17.99 -3.16
CA ASP A 249 -20.17 -18.65 -4.45
C ASP A 249 -18.72 -18.74 -4.97
N ILE A 250 -17.94 -17.66 -4.81
CA ILE A 250 -16.52 -17.62 -5.18
C ILE A 250 -15.72 -18.63 -4.37
N MET A 251 -15.98 -18.73 -3.07
CA MET A 251 -15.27 -19.64 -2.15
C MET A 251 -15.52 -21.14 -2.41
N LYS A 252 -16.43 -21.51 -3.32
CA LYS A 252 -16.67 -22.91 -3.71
C LYS A 252 -15.50 -23.50 -4.51
N ASP A 253 -14.80 -22.67 -5.26
CA ASP A 253 -13.61 -23.06 -6.03
C ASP A 253 -12.41 -22.29 -5.48
N LYS A 254 -11.48 -23.01 -4.86
CA LYS A 254 -10.32 -22.40 -4.20
C LYS A 254 -9.39 -21.69 -5.18
N ASP A 255 -9.17 -22.25 -6.36
CA ASP A 255 -8.26 -21.64 -7.34
C ASP A 255 -8.88 -20.35 -7.88
N HIS A 256 -10.19 -20.37 -8.12
CA HIS A 256 -10.94 -19.17 -8.51
C HIS A 256 -11.01 -18.13 -7.39
N ALA A 257 -11.24 -18.56 -6.15
CA ALA A 257 -11.25 -17.67 -4.98
C ALA A 257 -9.89 -16.99 -4.81
N HIS A 258 -8.80 -17.75 -4.92
CA HIS A 258 -7.45 -17.21 -4.84
C HIS A 258 -7.19 -16.16 -5.92
N GLU A 259 -7.56 -16.42 -7.18
CA GLU A 259 -7.41 -15.45 -8.27
C GLU A 259 -8.20 -14.15 -8.00
N ILE A 260 -9.43 -14.27 -7.52
CA ILE A 260 -10.26 -13.12 -7.18
C ILE A 260 -9.67 -12.36 -5.99
N LEU A 261 -9.26 -13.03 -4.92
CA LEU A 261 -8.65 -12.41 -3.75
C LEU A 261 -7.35 -11.68 -4.11
N ILE A 262 -6.48 -12.27 -4.93
CA ILE A 262 -5.27 -11.58 -5.42
C ILE A 262 -5.61 -10.27 -6.13
N LYS A 263 -6.66 -10.29 -6.96
CA LYS A 263 -7.07 -9.12 -7.72
C LYS A 263 -7.75 -8.06 -6.84
N GLU A 264 -8.70 -8.49 -6.04
CA GLU A 264 -9.57 -7.62 -5.23
C GLU A 264 -8.85 -7.09 -3.98
N GLU A 265 -8.03 -7.93 -3.34
CA GLU A 265 -7.37 -7.63 -2.07
C GLU A 265 -5.93 -7.17 -2.19
N LEU A 266 -5.18 -7.67 -3.18
CA LEU A 266 -3.79 -7.24 -3.37
C LEU A 266 -3.67 -6.15 -4.45
N GLY A 267 -4.69 -6.01 -5.32
CA GLY A 267 -4.65 -5.12 -6.47
C GLY A 267 -3.63 -5.59 -7.51
N ILE A 268 -3.29 -6.87 -7.46
CA ILE A 268 -2.27 -7.47 -8.32
C ILE A 268 -2.96 -7.99 -9.57
N ASN A 269 -2.56 -7.47 -10.73
CA ASN A 269 -2.87 -8.12 -11.99
C ASN A 269 -1.78 -9.16 -12.28
N ALA A 270 -2.16 -10.44 -12.34
CA ALA A 270 -1.24 -11.53 -12.66
C ALA A 270 -0.52 -11.34 -14.02
N GLU A 271 -1.12 -10.57 -14.93
CA GLU A 271 -0.52 -10.19 -16.21
C GLU A 271 0.60 -9.15 -16.06
N GLU A 272 0.53 -8.26 -15.07
CA GLU A 272 1.58 -7.28 -14.77
C GLU A 272 2.83 -7.94 -14.17
N LEU A 273 2.67 -9.06 -13.45
CA LEU A 273 3.79 -9.88 -12.96
C LEU A 273 4.60 -10.57 -14.08
N LYS A 274 4.05 -10.66 -15.29
CA LYS A 274 4.75 -11.27 -16.44
C LYS A 274 5.81 -10.34 -17.05
N GLY A 275 5.83 -9.07 -16.66
CA GLY A 275 6.86 -8.13 -17.10
C GLY A 275 8.27 -8.61 -16.71
N SER A 276 9.16 -8.71 -17.70
CA SER A 276 10.54 -9.14 -17.45
C SER A 276 11.34 -7.98 -16.84
N ALA A 277 11.87 -8.15 -15.62
CA ALA A 277 12.78 -7.19 -15.00
C ALA A 277 14.00 -6.87 -15.90
N PHE A 278 14.43 -7.85 -16.69
CA PHE A 278 15.51 -7.69 -17.64
C PHE A 278 15.14 -6.79 -18.82
N GLU A 279 13.92 -6.93 -19.33
CA GLU A 279 13.40 -6.07 -20.40
C GLU A 279 13.27 -4.62 -19.92
N ALA A 280 12.75 -4.41 -18.70
CA ALA A 280 12.68 -3.08 -18.08
C ALA A 280 14.07 -2.43 -17.92
N ALA A 281 15.07 -3.21 -17.49
CA ALA A 281 16.45 -2.75 -17.34
C ALA A 281 17.07 -2.33 -18.68
N ILE A 282 16.82 -3.10 -19.76
CA ILE A 282 17.31 -2.77 -21.11
C ILE A 282 16.68 -1.48 -21.63
N TYR A 283 15.36 -1.33 -21.51
CA TYR A 283 14.71 -0.09 -21.95
C TYR A 283 15.22 1.12 -21.17
N SER A 284 15.39 0.98 -19.85
CA SER A 284 15.97 2.01 -18.98
C SER A 284 17.39 2.41 -19.45
N PHE A 285 18.26 1.43 -19.71
CA PHE A 285 19.61 1.65 -20.24
C PHE A 285 19.60 2.43 -21.57
N ILE A 286 18.77 2.00 -22.52
CA ILE A 286 18.70 2.60 -23.86
C ILE A 286 18.17 4.04 -23.78
N LEU A 287 17.12 4.28 -23.00
CA LEU A 287 16.49 5.60 -22.92
C LEU A 287 17.38 6.61 -22.21
N PHE A 288 18.08 6.18 -21.15
CA PHE A 288 19.15 6.97 -20.54
C PHE A 288 20.25 7.30 -21.55
N SER A 289 20.73 6.29 -22.28
CA SER A 289 21.80 6.47 -23.27
C SER A 289 21.40 7.42 -24.39
N ILE A 290 20.16 7.36 -24.87
CA ILE A 290 19.63 8.30 -25.87
C ILE A 290 19.57 9.72 -25.31
N GLY A 291 19.14 9.88 -24.05
CA GLY A 291 19.12 11.20 -23.41
C GLY A 291 20.52 11.78 -23.19
N ALA A 292 21.49 10.92 -22.88
CA ALA A 292 22.86 11.31 -22.54
C ALA A 292 23.74 11.70 -23.74
N VAL A 293 23.29 11.47 -24.98
CA VAL A 293 23.97 11.82 -26.24
C VAL A 293 23.43 13.14 -26.78
#